data_AF-A0A357NDR6-F1
#
_entry.id   AF-A0A357NDR6-F1
#
_cell.length_a   1.000
_cell.length_b   1.000
_cell.length_c   1.000
_cell.angle_alpha   90.00
_cell.angle_beta   90.00
_cell.angle_gamma   90.00
#
_symmetry.space_group_name_H-M   'P 1'
#
loop_
_entity.id
_entity.type
_entity.pdbx_description
1 polymer ?
#
loop_
_entity_poly.entity_id
_entity_poly.type
_entity_poly.pdbx_seq_one_letter_code
_entity_poly.pdbx_strand_id
1 'polypeptide(L)'
;MSFLVRTATGDFVLEDALTLEELTRHAQSEALGEKIVSLEQVTRGMASMHIDGGQARRISCGQTITAAAVAPGAGTRFPAPAGDVVRLLHRGALLAIGKLTDKTDDGLQIIKPVKVLQR
;
A
#
# COMPACT_ATOMS: atom_id res chain seq x y z
N MET A 1 6.16 12.86 -32.94
CA MET A 1 4.86 12.86 -32.24
C MET A 1 4.59 14.28 -31.78
N SER A 2 3.42 14.84 -32.07
CA SER A 2 3.10 16.24 -31.73
C SER A 2 2.44 16.39 -30.35
N PHE A 3 1.75 15.37 -29.80
CA PHE A 3 1.30 15.37 -28.40
C PHE A 3 0.95 13.94 -27.89
N LEU A 4 0.96 13.75 -26.56
CA LEU A 4 0.55 12.53 -25.85
C LEU A 4 -0.17 12.94 -24.54
N VAL A 5 -1.31 12.30 -24.24
CA VAL A 5 -2.07 12.53 -23.00
C VAL A 5 -2.28 11.19 -22.28
N ARG A 6 -2.03 11.17 -20.98
CA ARG A 6 -2.28 10.00 -20.13
C ARG A 6 -3.71 10.05 -19.62
N THR A 7 -4.54 9.11 -20.06
CA THR A 7 -5.96 9.05 -19.68
C THR A 7 -6.22 8.19 -18.45
N ALA A 8 -5.25 7.38 -18.00
CA ALA A 8 -5.37 6.58 -16.78
C ALA A 8 -4.01 6.26 -16.13
N THR A 9 -4.02 5.94 -14.83
CA THR A 9 -2.90 5.38 -14.07
C THR A 9 -3.43 4.52 -12.92
N GLY A 10 -3.30 3.20 -13.03
CA GLY A 10 -3.94 2.28 -12.08
C GLY A 10 -5.46 2.47 -12.12
N ASP A 11 -6.06 2.63 -10.94
CA ASP A 11 -7.51 2.87 -10.80
C ASP A 11 -7.92 4.34 -11.03
N PHE A 12 -6.97 5.24 -11.31
CA PHE A 12 -7.23 6.67 -11.50
C PHE A 12 -7.40 7.00 -12.98
N VAL A 13 -8.53 7.62 -13.34
CA VAL A 13 -8.86 8.00 -14.71
C VAL A 13 -8.93 9.52 -14.87
N LEU A 14 -8.77 10.01 -16.11
CA LEU A 14 -8.72 11.44 -16.40
C LEU A 14 -10.03 12.17 -16.05
N GLU A 15 -11.16 11.47 -16.13
CA GLU A 15 -12.49 12.00 -15.81
C GLU A 15 -12.62 12.38 -14.32
N ASP A 16 -11.83 11.75 -13.45
CA ASP A 16 -11.77 12.05 -12.02
C ASP A 16 -10.66 13.05 -11.66
N ALA A 17 -9.88 13.51 -12.65
CA ALA A 17 -8.76 14.41 -12.42
C ALA A 17 -9.24 15.84 -12.12
N LEU A 18 -8.52 16.51 -11.23
CA LEU A 18 -8.73 17.91 -10.91
C LEU A 18 -7.63 18.77 -11.52
N THR A 19 -8.02 19.90 -12.07
CA THR A 19 -7.10 20.98 -12.44
C THR A 19 -6.55 21.69 -11.19
N LEU A 20 -5.46 22.45 -11.36
CA LEU A 20 -4.89 23.23 -10.26
C LEU A 20 -5.83 24.37 -9.83
N GLU A 21 -6.59 24.91 -10.78
CA GLU A 21 -7.60 25.95 -10.56
C GLU A 21 -8.76 25.42 -9.72
N GLU A 22 -9.25 24.21 -10.01
CA GLU A 22 -10.28 23.54 -9.21
C GLU A 22 -9.77 23.20 -7.81
N LEU A 23 -8.54 22.69 -7.70
CA LEU A 23 -7.90 22.42 -6.41
C LEU A 23 -7.82 23.68 -5.55
N THR A 24 -7.43 24.81 -6.16
CA THR A 24 -7.35 26.11 -5.48
C THR A 24 -8.72 26.57 -4.99
N ARG A 25 -9.77 26.40 -5.80
CA ARG A 25 -11.14 26.73 -5.42
C ARG A 25 -11.65 25.89 -4.25
N HIS A 26 -11.38 24.58 -4.28
CA HIS A 26 -11.74 23.66 -3.19
C HIS A 26 -10.98 23.95 -1.89
N ALA A 27 -9.72 24.39 -1.99
CA ALA A 27 -8.94 24.81 -0.83
C ALA A 27 -9.54 26.07 -0.17
N GLN A 28 -10.00 27.03 -0.97
CA GLN A 28 -10.64 28.26 -0.46
C GLN A 28 -12.01 28.02 0.15
N SER A 29 -12.74 27.00 -0.31
CA SER A 29 -14.08 26.66 0.18
C SER A 29 -14.09 25.60 1.29
N GLU A 30 -12.94 25.31 1.91
CA GLU A 30 -12.75 24.25 2.93
C GLU A 30 -13.21 22.84 2.51
N ALA A 31 -13.38 22.59 1.20
CA ALA A 31 -13.87 21.32 0.65
C ALA A 31 -12.73 20.41 0.13
N LEU A 32 -11.47 20.80 0.34
CA LEU A 32 -10.31 20.07 -0.17
C LEU A 32 -10.22 18.64 0.36
N GLY A 33 -10.61 18.41 1.62
CA GLY A 33 -10.57 17.09 2.24
C GLY A 33 -11.39 16.04 1.49
N GLU A 34 -12.51 16.44 0.86
CA GLU A 34 -13.37 15.56 0.06
C GLU A 34 -12.73 15.14 -1.26
N LYS A 35 -11.73 15.89 -1.72
CA LYS A 35 -11.00 15.64 -2.98
C LYS A 35 -9.68 14.89 -2.77
N ILE A 36 -9.21 14.77 -1.52
CA ILE A 36 -7.99 14.03 -1.20
C ILE A 36 -8.33 12.54 -1.08
N VAL A 37 -7.67 11.74 -1.92
CA VAL A 37 -7.79 10.28 -1.88
C VAL A 37 -6.93 9.70 -0.76
N SER A 38 -7.47 8.74 -0.01
CA SER A 38 -6.74 8.02 1.03
C SER A 38 -5.69 7.06 0.47
N LEU A 39 -4.61 6.80 1.21
CA LEU A 39 -3.61 5.81 0.82
C LEU A 39 -4.20 4.39 0.73
N GLU A 40 -5.20 4.10 1.54
CA GLU A 40 -5.97 2.85 1.50
C GLU A 40 -6.69 2.66 0.16
N GLN A 41 -7.24 3.73 -0.42
CA GLN A 41 -7.82 3.71 -1.77
C GLN A 41 -6.73 3.54 -2.84
N VAL A 42 -5.64 4.31 -2.78
CA VAL A 42 -4.53 4.25 -3.75
C VAL A 42 -3.93 2.85 -3.84
N THR A 43 -3.85 2.15 -2.71
CA THR A 43 -3.21 0.83 -2.64
C THR A 43 -4.22 -0.33 -2.74
N ARG A 44 -5.51 -0.05 -3.01
CA ARG A 44 -6.58 -1.05 -2.95
C ARG A 44 -6.34 -2.28 -3.82
N GLY A 45 -5.80 -2.09 -5.03
CA GLY A 45 -5.50 -3.17 -5.97
C GLY A 45 -4.31 -4.06 -5.58
N MET A 46 -3.52 -3.69 -4.55
CA MET A 46 -2.38 -4.49 -4.11
C MET A 46 -2.83 -5.67 -3.24
N ALA A 47 -2.12 -6.79 -3.33
CA ALA A 47 -2.25 -7.90 -2.40
C ALA A 47 -2.05 -7.43 -0.95
N SER A 48 -2.80 -7.99 0.01
CA SER A 48 -2.74 -7.57 1.42
C SER A 48 -2.51 -8.73 2.38
N MET A 49 -1.95 -8.42 3.54
CA MET A 49 -1.75 -9.34 4.64
C MET A 49 -2.13 -8.66 5.96
N HIS A 50 -2.70 -9.44 6.88
CA HIS A 50 -3.13 -8.97 8.19
C HIS A 50 -2.11 -9.36 9.24
N ILE A 51 -1.52 -8.35 9.88
CA ILE A 51 -0.51 -8.52 10.92
C ILE A 51 -1.11 -8.27 12.31
N ASP A 52 -0.59 -8.99 13.31
CA ASP A 52 -0.95 -8.79 14.71
C ASP A 52 -0.22 -7.57 15.33
N GLY A 53 -0.50 -7.29 16.61
CA GLY A 53 0.09 -6.15 17.31
C GLY A 53 1.60 -6.26 17.55
N GLY A 54 2.13 -7.48 17.76
CA GLY A 54 3.56 -7.71 17.95
C GLY A 54 4.33 -7.52 16.65
N GLN A 55 3.78 -8.06 15.55
CA GLN A 55 4.28 -7.88 14.19
C GLN A 55 4.20 -6.43 13.76
N ALA A 56 3.10 -5.73 14.04
CA ALA A 56 2.96 -4.30 13.77
C ALA A 56 4.06 -3.49 14.44
N ARG A 57 4.32 -3.73 15.73
CA ARG A 57 5.41 -3.06 16.45
C ARG A 57 6.78 -3.30 15.79
N ARG A 58 7.07 -4.54 15.41
CA ARG A 58 8.34 -4.91 14.74
C ARG A 58 8.48 -4.21 13.38
N ILE A 59 7.44 -4.26 12.56
CA ILE A 59 7.39 -3.63 11.23
C ILE A 59 7.53 -2.11 11.33
N SER A 60 6.88 -1.48 12.32
CA SER A 60 7.01 -0.04 12.55
C SER A 60 8.45 0.39 12.89
N CYS A 61 9.25 -0.53 13.46
CA CYS A 61 10.68 -0.33 13.69
C CYS A 61 11.58 -0.79 12.53
N GLY A 62 11.01 -1.12 11.37
CA GLY A 62 11.75 -1.57 10.18
C GLY A 62 12.23 -3.03 10.23
N GLN A 63 11.80 -3.82 11.21
CA GLN A 63 12.18 -5.22 11.31
C GLN A 63 11.41 -6.11 10.33
N THR A 64 12.02 -7.23 9.92
CA THR A 64 11.36 -8.25 9.11
C THR A 64 10.46 -9.15 9.96
N ILE A 65 9.46 -9.77 9.33
CA ILE A 65 8.61 -10.81 9.93
C ILE A 65 8.50 -12.02 8.99
N THR A 66 8.20 -13.20 9.52
CA THR A 66 8.01 -14.42 8.71
C THR A 66 6.62 -14.42 8.07
N ALA A 67 6.53 -14.67 6.76
CA ALA A 67 5.27 -14.65 6.04
C ALA A 67 4.29 -15.74 6.52
N ALA A 68 4.80 -16.90 6.95
CA ALA A 68 4.01 -18.00 7.51
C ALA A 68 3.27 -17.63 8.82
N ALA A 69 3.73 -16.59 9.53
CA ALA A 69 3.09 -16.13 10.77
C ALA A 69 2.02 -15.06 10.54
N VAL A 70 1.75 -14.69 9.29
CA VAL A 70 0.85 -13.59 8.93
C VAL A 70 -0.40 -14.13 8.25
N ALA A 71 -1.58 -13.61 8.62
CA ALA A 71 -2.82 -14.03 7.99
C ALA A 71 -2.92 -13.43 6.57
N PRO A 72 -3.20 -14.23 5.52
CA PRO A 72 -3.37 -13.71 4.17
C PRO A 72 -4.62 -12.82 4.09
N GLY A 73 -4.51 -11.73 3.35
CA GLY A 73 -5.64 -10.87 2.98
C GLY A 73 -6.01 -11.03 1.50
N ALA A 74 -6.71 -10.03 0.96
CA ALA A 74 -7.17 -10.04 -0.43
C ALA A 74 -5.99 -10.08 -1.41
N GLY A 75 -6.11 -10.89 -2.47
CA GLY A 75 -5.12 -10.99 -3.54
C GLY A 75 -3.81 -11.70 -3.17
N THR A 76 -3.65 -12.12 -1.92
CA THR A 76 -2.45 -12.83 -1.47
C THR A 76 -2.63 -14.33 -1.57
N ARG A 77 -1.68 -15.02 -2.21
CA ARG A 77 -1.56 -16.48 -2.24
C ARG A 77 -0.16 -16.86 -1.80
N PHE A 78 -0.03 -17.95 -1.04
CA PHE A 78 1.27 -18.45 -0.60
C PHE A 78 1.56 -19.85 -1.14
N PRO A 79 2.84 -20.15 -1.45
CA PRO A 79 3.97 -19.22 -1.50
C PRO A 79 3.82 -18.21 -2.65
N ALA A 80 4.18 -16.95 -2.41
CA ALA A 80 4.18 -15.90 -3.44
C ALA A 80 5.60 -15.73 -4.01
N PRO A 81 5.74 -15.30 -5.28
CA PRO A 81 7.03 -14.99 -5.87
C PRO A 81 7.86 -14.02 -5.01
N ALA A 82 9.16 -14.30 -4.90
CA ALA A 82 10.09 -13.36 -4.32
C ALA A 82 10.09 -12.06 -5.11
N GLY A 83 10.09 -10.94 -4.39
CA GLY A 83 10.04 -9.62 -4.99
C GLY A 83 8.66 -8.98 -4.95
N ASP A 84 7.60 -9.76 -4.78
CA ASP A 84 6.23 -9.26 -4.69
C ASP A 84 6.06 -8.29 -3.53
N VAL A 85 5.25 -7.26 -3.77
CA VAL A 85 4.93 -6.23 -2.79
C VAL A 85 3.52 -6.40 -2.27
N VAL A 86 3.37 -6.27 -0.96
CA VAL A 86 2.10 -6.47 -0.26
C VAL A 86 1.83 -5.36 0.73
N ARG A 87 0.54 -5.06 0.91
CA ARG A 87 0.07 -4.20 2.00
C ARG A 87 0.07 -4.97 3.30
N LEU A 88 0.54 -4.33 4.37
CA LEU A 88 0.49 -4.85 5.71
C LEU A 88 -0.57 -4.06 6.49
N LEU A 89 -1.63 -4.77 6.88
CA LEU A 89 -2.80 -4.21 7.55
C LEU A 89 -2.81 -4.60 9.02
N HIS A 90 -2.90 -3.62 9.91
CA HIS A 90 -3.11 -3.86 11.34
C HIS A 90 -4.47 -3.28 11.73
N ARG A 91 -5.35 -4.12 12.31
CA ARG A 91 -6.74 -3.75 12.67
C ARG A 91 -7.50 -3.11 11.49
N GLY A 92 -7.26 -3.61 10.27
CA GLY A 92 -7.88 -3.11 9.04
C GLY A 92 -7.28 -1.84 8.45
N ALA A 93 -6.38 -1.15 9.16
CA ALA A 93 -5.71 0.05 8.66
C ALA A 93 -4.38 -0.30 7.98
N LEU A 94 -4.04 0.43 6.91
CA LEU A 94 -2.75 0.30 6.25
C LEU A 94 -1.63 0.82 7.18
N LEU A 95 -0.71 -0.07 7.54
CA LEU A 95 0.47 0.25 8.34
C LEU A 95 1.72 0.43 7.47
N ALA A 96 1.94 -0.49 6.52
CA ALA A 96 3.17 -0.53 5.75
C ALA A 96 2.99 -1.22 4.40
N ILE A 97 3.97 -1.03 3.51
CA ILE A 97 4.21 -1.85 2.34
C ILE A 97 5.42 -2.74 2.62
N GLY A 98 5.22 -4.05 2.47
CA GLY A 98 6.25 -5.07 2.60
C GLY A 98 6.66 -5.66 1.25
N LYS A 99 7.88 -6.16 1.15
CA LYS A 99 8.39 -6.95 0.03
C LYS A 99 8.69 -8.37 0.49
N LEU A 100 8.20 -9.35 -0.24
CA LEU A 100 8.46 -10.76 0.01
C LEU A 100 9.86 -11.13 -0.47
N THR A 101 10.61 -11.85 0.37
CA THR A 101 11.95 -12.35 0.03
C THR A 101 12.18 -13.74 0.62
N ASP A 102 12.95 -14.57 -0.07
CA ASP A 102 13.15 -15.99 0.27
C ASP A 102 14.13 -16.25 1.43
N LYS A 103 14.34 -15.28 2.34
CA LYS A 103 15.47 -15.32 3.27
C LYS A 103 15.09 -15.65 4.71
N THR A 104 15.09 -16.94 5.00
CA THR A 104 15.63 -17.49 6.25
C THR A 104 16.52 -18.69 5.91
N ASP A 105 17.43 -19.08 6.80
CA ASP A 105 18.28 -20.27 6.62
C ASP A 105 17.43 -21.56 6.52
N ASP A 106 16.20 -21.53 7.07
CA ASP A 106 15.21 -22.60 7.04
C ASP A 106 14.30 -22.58 5.79
N GLY A 107 14.55 -21.68 4.82
CA GLY A 107 13.77 -21.57 3.59
C GLY A 107 12.39 -20.92 3.74
N LEU A 108 12.07 -20.37 4.91
CA LEU A 108 10.84 -19.60 5.13
C LEU A 108 10.92 -18.22 4.48
N GLN A 109 9.87 -17.86 3.76
CA GLN A 109 9.71 -16.54 3.18
C GLN A 109 9.50 -15.49 4.27
N ILE A 110 10.20 -14.36 4.15
CA ILE A 110 10.08 -13.22 5.04
C ILE A 110 9.49 -12.02 4.31
N ILE A 111 8.92 -11.12 5.09
CA ILE A 111 8.39 -9.84 4.65
C ILE A 111 9.33 -8.76 5.19
N LYS A 112 9.98 -8.04 4.28
CA LYS A 112 10.80 -6.87 4.60
C LYS A 112 9.97 -5.59 4.43
N PRO A 113 9.86 -4.73 5.45
CA PRO A 113 9.20 -3.45 5.26
C PRO A 113 9.99 -2.57 4.28
N VAL A 114 9.30 -2.03 3.28
CA VAL A 114 9.86 -1.09 2.28
C VAL A 114 9.41 0.33 2.59
N LYS A 115 8.16 0.50 3.00
CA LYS A 115 7.62 1.79 3.45
C LYS A 115 6.74 1.57 4.66
N VAL A 116 7.04 2.24 5.75
CA VAL A 116 6.18 2.31 6.94
C VAL A 116 5.45 3.65 6.91
N LEU A 117 4.15 3.63 7.15
CA LEU A 117 3.37 4.84 7.36
C LEU A 117 3.50 5.22 8.83
N GLN A 118 4.24 6.30 9.11
CA GLN A 118 4.26 6.89 10.44
C GLN A 118 2.88 7.49 10.69
N ARG A 119 2.20 7.02 11.74
CA ARG A 119 0.98 7.61 12.28
C ARG A 119 1.27 8.08 13.69
#